data_AF-A0A7H1MB72-F1
#
_entry.id   AF-A0A7H1MB72-F1
#
_cell.length_a   1.000
_cell.length_b   1.000
_cell.length_c   1.000
_cell.angle_alpha   90.00
_cell.angle_beta   90.00
_cell.angle_gamma   90.00
#
_symmetry.space_group_name_H-M   'P 1'
#
loop_
_entity.id
_entity.type
_entity.pdbx_description
1 polymer ?
#
loop_
_entity_poly.entity_id
_entity_poly.type
_entity_poly.pdbx_seq_one_letter_code
_entity_poly.pdbx_strand_id
1 'polypeptide(L)' 'MQEQINISKQEYERLTHLAATAADLKKHFIPTINFAASCLTAEGVAAWNDFEFALKAVTNHAD' A
#
# COMPACT_ATOMS: atom_id res chain seq x y z
N MET A 1 -22.65 -8.22 18.88
CA MET A 1 -21.47 -9.10 19.05
C MET A 1 -20.45 -8.66 18.02
N GLN A 2 -19.19 -8.42 18.40
CA GLN A 2 -18.12 -8.17 17.43
C GLN A 2 -17.70 -9.50 16.82
N GLU A 3 -17.61 -9.58 15.50
CA GLU A 3 -17.04 -10.75 14.83
C GLU A 3 -15.57 -10.87 15.20
N GLN A 4 -15.19 -12.04 15.72
CA GLN A 4 -13.80 -12.37 15.99
C GLN A 4 -13.24 -13.10 14.78
N ILE A 5 -12.42 -12.40 13.99
CA ILE A 5 -11.77 -12.97 12.81
C ILE A 5 -10.42 -13.55 13.25
N ASN A 6 -10.24 -14.86 13.06
CA ASN A 6 -8.96 -15.53 13.26
C ASN A 6 -8.17 -15.51 11.95
N ILE A 7 -7.00 -14.86 11.97
CA ILE A 7 -6.06 -14.81 10.84
C ILE A 7 -4.69 -15.33 11.29
N SER A 8 -3.90 -15.84 10.35
CA SER A 8 -2.52 -16.24 10.65
C SER A 8 -1.68 -15.00 10.94
N LYS A 9 -0.64 -15.14 11.78
CA LYS A 9 0.31 -14.05 12.06
C LYS A 9 0.95 -13.51 10.77
N GLN A 10 1.29 -14.42 9.85
CA GLN A 10 1.90 -14.07 8.57
C GLN A 10 0.95 -13.24 7.69
N GLU A 11 -0.35 -13.59 7.68
CA GLU A 11 -1.37 -12.83 6.96
C GLU A 11 -1.58 -11.45 7.57
N TYR A 12 -1.64 -11.37 8.90
CA TYR A 12 -1.72 -10.10 9.62
C TYR A 12 -0.55 -9.16 9.29
N GLU A 13 0.68 -9.69 9.29
CA GLU A 13 1.89 -8.92 8.98
C GLU A 13 1.86 -8.38 7.54
N ARG A 14 1.39 -9.19 6.57
CA ARG A 14 1.25 -8.75 5.17
C ARG A 14 0.20 -7.66 5.00
N LEU A 15 -0.97 -7.82 5.61
CA LEU A 15 -2.04 -6.83 5.57
C LEU A 15 -1.60 -5.51 6.23
N THR A 16 -0.88 -5.60 7.34
CA THR A 16 -0.33 -4.42 8.04
C THR A 16 0.74 -3.73 7.19
N HIS A 17 1.59 -4.51 6.51
CA HIS A 17 2.59 -3.97 5.60
C HIS A 17 1.96 -3.29 4.37
N LEU A 18 0.93 -3.90 3.76
CA LEU A 18 0.15 -3.30 2.68
C LEU A 18 -0.53 -1.99 3.11
N ALA A 19 -1.09 -1.95 4.32
CA ALA A 19 -1.68 -0.72 4.85
C ALA A 19 -0.64 0.40 5.04
N ALA A 20 0.58 0.05 5.49
CA ALA A 20 1.67 1.00 5.65
C ALA A 20 2.17 1.57 4.32
N THR A 21 2.39 0.71 3.30
CA THR A 21 2.84 1.15 1.97
C THR A 21 1.77 1.97 1.24
N ALA A 22 0.48 1.64 1.41
CA ALA A 22 -0.62 2.44 0.89
C ALA A 22 -0.68 3.85 1.51
N ALA A 23 -0.47 3.95 2.84
CA ALA A 23 -0.43 5.22 3.54
C ALA A 23 0.77 6.07 3.10
N ASP A 24 1.90 5.44 2.77
CA ASP A 24 3.09 6.13 2.27
C ASP A 24 2.90 6.63 0.84
N LEU A 25 2.42 5.77 -0.07
CA LEU A 25 2.05 6.15 -1.44
C LEU A 25 1.07 7.33 -1.44
N LYS A 26 0.08 7.32 -0.53
CA LYS A 26 -0.86 8.43 -0.38
C LYS A 26 -0.18 9.78 -0.08
N LYS A 27 0.92 9.82 0.68
CA LYS A 27 1.65 11.08 0.96
C LYS A 27 2.24 11.69 -0.31
N HIS A 28 2.64 10.84 -1.27
CA HIS A 28 3.19 11.26 -2.55
C HIS A 28 2.12 11.51 -3.61
N PHE A 29 0.94 10.91 -3.45
CA PHE A 29 -0.18 11.03 -4.38
C PHE A 29 -1.16 12.15 -4.04
N ILE A 30 -1.06 12.85 -2.90
CA ILE A 30 -1.82 14.08 -2.64
C ILE A 30 -1.17 15.20 -3.44
N PRO A 31 -1.72 15.59 -4.61
CA PRO A 31 -1.23 16.75 -5.30
C PRO A 31 -1.96 17.91 -4.62
N THR A 32 -1.23 18.79 -3.94
CA THR A 32 -1.65 20.20 -3.92
C THR A 32 -1.75 20.60 -5.38
N ILE A 33 -2.98 20.53 -5.90
CA ILE A 33 -3.48 20.88 -7.22
C ILE A 33 -2.48 21.77 -7.98
N ASN A 34 -1.57 21.16 -8.72
CA ASN A 34 -0.78 21.82 -9.76
C ASN A 34 -0.50 20.79 -10.85
N PHE A 35 -1.60 20.44 -11.50
CA PHE A 35 -1.76 19.53 -12.65
C PHE A 35 -0.90 19.90 -13.88
N ALA A 36 -0.09 20.97 -13.81
CA ALA A 36 0.79 21.43 -14.88
C ALA A 36 2.25 20.95 -14.75
N ALA A 37 2.64 20.28 -13.65
CA ALA A 37 4.02 19.79 -13.41
C ALA A 37 4.10 18.26 -13.20
N SER A 38 3.19 17.52 -13.86
CA SER A 38 2.82 16.12 -13.65
C SER A 38 3.91 15.07 -13.89
N CYS A 39 5.00 15.11 -13.11
CA CYS A 39 5.90 13.98 -12.94
C CYS A 39 5.77 13.48 -11.50
N LEU A 40 5.49 12.18 -11.32
CA LEU A 40 5.69 11.53 -10.04
C LEU A 40 7.15 11.76 -9.63
N THR A 41 7.37 12.23 -8.40
CA THR A 41 8.73 12.33 -7.87
C THR A 41 9.35 10.93 -7.82
N ALA A 42 10.69 10.83 -7.84
CA ALA A 42 11.37 9.55 -7.69
C ALA A 42 10.90 8.79 -6.43
N GLU A 43 10.61 9.52 -5.35
CA GLU A 43 10.02 9.00 -4.12
C GLU A 43 8.60 8.46 -4.33
N GLY A 44 7.76 9.16 -5.10
CA GLY A 44 6.42 8.67 -5.45
C GLY A 44 6.45 7.39 -6.29
N VAL A 45 7.43 7.26 -7.20
CA VAL A 45 7.64 6.03 -7.97
C VAL A 45 8.13 4.88 -7.07
N ALA A 46 9.03 5.16 -6.12
CA ALA A 46 9.48 4.18 -5.14
C ALA A 46 8.32 3.69 -4.26
N ALA A 47 7.52 4.61 -3.73
CA ALA A 47 6.34 4.28 -2.92
C ALA A 47 5.29 3.48 -3.69
N TRP A 48 5.14 3.74 -5.00
CA TRP A 48 4.29 2.93 -5.87
C TRP A 48 4.79 1.49 -5.98
N ASN A 49 6.09 1.31 -6.24
CA ASN A 49 6.69 -0.02 -6.36
C ASN A 49 6.55 -0.82 -5.07
N ASP A 50 6.76 -0.19 -3.91
CA ASP A 50 6.62 -0.82 -2.60
C ASP A 50 5.17 -1.23 -2.32
N PHE A 51 4.20 -0.39 -2.71
CA PHE A 51 2.78 -0.74 -2.63
C PHE A 51 2.43 -1.93 -3.54
N GLU A 52 2.87 -1.93 -4.80
CA GLU A 52 2.62 -3.06 -5.71
C GLU A 52 3.22 -4.37 -5.21
N PHE A 53 4.43 -4.32 -4.63
CA PHE A 53 5.08 -5.48 -4.06
C PHE A 53 4.28 -6.02 -2.86
N ALA A 54 3.87 -5.13 -1.95
CA ALA A 54 3.04 -5.52 -0.81
C ALA A 54 1.68 -6.08 -1.24
N LEU A 55 1.06 -5.51 -2.29
CA LEU A 55 -0.21 -5.98 -2.84
C LEU A 55 -0.08 -7.41 -3.38
N LYS A 56 0.96 -7.68 -4.18
CA LYS A 56 1.25 -9.02 -4.70
C LYS A 56 1.47 -10.04 -3.59
N ALA A 57 2.11 -9.63 -2.49
CA ALA A 57 2.33 -10.49 -1.33
C ALA A 57 1.04 -10.87 -0.58
N VAL A 58 -0.04 -10.09 -0.73
CA VAL A 58 -1.37 -10.44 -0.20
C VAL A 58 -2.18 -11.22 -1.24
N THR A 59 -2.16 -10.84 -2.52
CA THR A 59 -2.98 -11.49 -3.56
C THR A 59 -2.48 -12.86 -3.99
N ASN A 60 -1.16 -13.09 -4.04
CA ASN A 60 -0.58 -14.38 -4.43
C ASN A 60 -0.66 -15.45 -3.32
N HIS A 61 -1.25 -15.13 -2.17
CA HIS A 61 -1.50 -16.07 -1.08
C HIS A 61 -2.99 -16.40 -0.92
N ALA A 62 -3.85 -15.90 -1.81
CA ALA A 62 -5.28 -16.17 -1.83
C ALA A 62 -5.67 -17.39 -2.69
N ASP A 63 -4.69 -18.16 -3.20
CA ASP A 63 -4.88 -19.43 -3.94
C ASP A 63 -4.67 -20.66 -3.04
#